data_AF-A0A1W9ZCH7-F1
#
_entry.id   AF-A0A1W9ZCH7-F1
#
_cell.length_a   1.000
_cell.length_b   1.000
_cell.length_c   1.000
_cell.angle_alpha   90.00
_cell.angle_beta   90.00
_cell.angle_gamma   90.00
#
_symmetry.space_group_name_H-M   'P 1'
#
loop_
_entity.id
_entity.type
_entity.pdbx_description
1 polymer ?
#
loop_
_entity_poly.entity_id
_entity_poly.type
_entity_poly.pdbx_seq_one_letter_code
_entity_poly.pdbx_strand_id
1 'polypeptide(L)'
;MTTALVGKTAGEPSGSAHGRSAQDRARRPVLWFAALGAVILAANVALVTAWVSGPNFERVPAGPDLPPGWMAITLGTVQVLLVVLAVAALGWFLVRPWVRERRITFDGLMCLAGLSVSIWDPASTAVQPWFAYNSYLLNFGNPLSSLPGWQSLNVPGRSIAWSCPVLPTFYLVCIPLMAIMGCAVLRTTKRILPRINIFGLIAVLVVSMALFDIVLEGIVFMPLGFWTYAGGQWPVLFAGHYYQLPLNEWLHFIGVGTAFALLRYAVNDRGQTIVERGVDQIVGGPIKQAGIRLLAIIAGLHIIVFALYHVPQTFWAVNSHAWPRDVTDRSYFQNQCGPLVDRACPGPHVPITRPDSGYLDWSGKYVVPR
;
A
#
# COMPACT_ATOMS: atom_id res chain seq x y z
N MET A 1 -76.42 -33.60 33.43
CA MET A 1 -77.29 -33.03 32.39
C MET A 1 -76.83 -31.61 32.09
N THR A 2 -76.66 -31.06 30.89
CA THR A 2 -76.64 -31.47 29.48
C THR A 2 -76.16 -30.19 28.77
N THR A 3 -74.92 -30.15 28.24
CA THR A 3 -74.60 -29.97 26.81
C THR A 3 -74.77 -28.56 26.21
N ALA A 4 -73.61 -27.97 25.88
CA ALA A 4 -73.19 -27.14 24.72
C ALA A 4 -74.14 -26.15 24.00
N LEU A 5 -73.58 -24.99 23.64
CA LEU A 5 -73.56 -24.52 22.25
C LEU A 5 -72.39 -23.57 21.93
N VAL A 6 -71.89 -23.77 20.72
CA VAL A 6 -70.71 -23.27 20.01
C VAL A 6 -70.73 -21.77 19.69
N GLY A 7 -69.56 -21.13 19.69
CA GLY A 7 -69.31 -19.85 19.01
C GLY A 7 -67.86 -19.77 18.52
N LYS A 8 -67.67 -19.59 17.21
CA LYS A 8 -66.41 -19.65 16.46
C LYS A 8 -66.12 -18.25 15.91
N THR A 9 -64.95 -17.67 16.19
CA THR A 9 -64.38 -16.49 15.50
C THR A 9 -62.85 -16.61 15.56
N ALA A 10 -62.20 -16.94 14.44
CA ALA A 10 -61.70 -16.03 13.40
C ALA A 10 -60.29 -15.54 13.73
N GLY A 11 -59.31 -15.97 12.93
CA GLY A 11 -57.88 -15.85 13.18
C GLY A 11 -57.31 -14.45 12.98
N GLU A 12 -56.26 -14.16 13.74
CA GLU A 12 -55.33 -13.07 13.48
C GLU A 12 -54.18 -13.58 12.58
N PRO A 13 -53.77 -12.81 11.55
CA PRO A 13 -52.69 -13.20 10.67
C PRO A 13 -51.32 -12.94 11.32
N SER A 14 -50.49 -13.97 11.30
CA SER A 14 -49.06 -13.93 11.58
C SER A 14 -48.32 -13.05 10.57
N GLY A 15 -48.22 -11.74 10.84
CA GLY A 15 -47.50 -10.78 10.01
C GLY A 15 -46.24 -10.24 10.66
N SER A 16 -45.16 -11.02 10.75
CA SER A 16 -43.83 -10.44 11.07
C SER A 16 -42.60 -11.15 10.50
N ALA A 17 -42.76 -12.23 9.73
CA ALA A 17 -41.62 -12.97 9.16
C ALA A 17 -41.10 -12.41 7.82
N HIS A 18 -41.87 -11.57 7.11
CA HIS A 18 -41.52 -11.09 5.76
C HIS A 18 -40.75 -9.76 5.73
N GLY A 19 -40.62 -9.05 6.86
CA GLY A 19 -39.94 -7.74 6.92
C GLY A 19 -38.41 -7.80 7.03
N ARG A 20 -37.85 -8.89 7.57
CA ARG A 20 -36.39 -9.01 7.77
C ARG A 20 -35.62 -9.42 6.50
N SER A 21 -36.26 -10.14 5.58
CA SER A 21 -35.55 -10.76 4.44
C SER A 21 -35.15 -9.79 3.32
N ALA A 22 -35.89 -8.67 3.17
CA ALA A 22 -35.57 -7.64 2.17
C ALA A 22 -34.49 -6.67 2.67
N GLN A 23 -34.50 -6.32 3.97
CA GLN A 23 -33.47 -5.48 4.59
C GLN A 23 -32.13 -6.23 4.77
N ASP A 24 -32.14 -7.53 5.06
CA ASP A 24 -30.92 -8.35 5.12
C ASP A 24 -30.30 -8.61 3.73
N ARG A 25 -31.10 -8.60 2.65
CA ARG A 25 -30.57 -8.56 1.27
C ARG A 25 -29.98 -7.20 0.91
N ALA A 26 -30.43 -6.13 1.56
CA ALA A 26 -30.14 -4.76 1.13
C ALA A 26 -28.74 -4.25 1.51
N ARG A 27 -27.99 -4.92 2.41
CA ARG A 27 -26.63 -4.48 2.75
C ARG A 27 -25.72 -5.68 3.00
N ARG A 28 -25.08 -6.17 1.94
CA ARG A 28 -23.88 -7.02 2.03
C ARG A 28 -22.65 -6.17 1.70
N PRO A 29 -22.06 -5.42 2.66
CA PRO A 29 -20.90 -4.58 2.41
C PRO A 29 -19.77 -5.32 1.70
N VAL A 30 -19.57 -6.59 2.05
CA VAL A 30 -18.56 -7.46 1.41
C VAL A 30 -18.69 -7.52 -0.10
N LEU A 31 -19.90 -7.48 -0.68
CA LEU A 31 -20.07 -7.53 -2.14
C LEU A 31 -19.68 -6.21 -2.80
N TRP A 32 -19.91 -5.07 -2.14
CA TRP A 32 -19.45 -3.77 -2.63
C TRP A 32 -17.93 -3.65 -2.59
N PHE A 33 -17.31 -4.06 -1.47
CA PHE A 33 -15.86 -4.11 -1.38
C PHE A 33 -15.27 -5.13 -2.37
N ALA A 34 -15.88 -6.30 -2.53
CA ALA A 34 -15.41 -7.30 -3.49
C ALA A 34 -15.57 -6.82 -4.94
N ALA A 35 -16.64 -6.09 -5.28
CA ALA A 35 -16.80 -5.50 -6.60
C ALA A 35 -15.72 -4.45 -6.88
N LEU A 36 -15.46 -3.53 -5.94
CA LEU A 36 -14.36 -2.57 -6.05
C LEU A 36 -13.00 -3.27 -6.14
N GLY A 37 -12.79 -4.31 -5.33
CA GLY A 37 -11.58 -5.12 -5.34
C GLY A 37 -11.37 -5.85 -6.67
N ALA A 38 -12.45 -6.30 -7.30
CA ALA A 38 -12.40 -6.90 -8.63
C ALA A 38 -12.00 -5.87 -9.70
N VAL A 39 -12.53 -4.64 -9.62
CA VAL A 39 -12.13 -3.54 -10.50
C VAL A 39 -10.66 -3.19 -10.30
N ILE A 40 -10.19 -3.07 -9.06
CA ILE A 40 -8.78 -2.80 -8.75
C ILE A 40 -7.89 -3.94 -9.24
N LEU A 41 -8.26 -5.19 -8.99
CA LEU A 41 -7.49 -6.34 -9.45
C LEU A 41 -7.43 -6.40 -10.98
N ALA A 42 -8.53 -6.11 -11.68
CA ALA A 42 -8.55 -6.01 -13.13
C ALA A 42 -7.66 -4.87 -13.64
N ALA A 43 -7.67 -3.71 -12.99
CA ALA A 43 -6.77 -2.60 -13.28
C ALA A 43 -5.31 -3.00 -13.09
N ASN A 44 -4.97 -3.70 -12.00
CA ASN A 44 -3.61 -4.20 -11.76
C ASN A 44 -3.16 -5.15 -12.85
N VAL A 45 -4.01 -6.10 -13.25
CA VAL A 45 -3.70 -7.03 -14.35
C VAL A 45 -3.50 -6.26 -15.65
N ALA A 46 -4.35 -5.30 -15.97
CA ALA A 46 -4.23 -4.49 -17.19
C ALA A 46 -2.94 -3.65 -17.19
N LEU A 47 -2.63 -2.96 -16.09
CA LEU A 47 -1.44 -2.12 -15.96
C LEU A 47 -0.15 -2.94 -16.01
N VAL A 48 -0.08 -4.04 -15.27
CA VAL A 48 1.10 -4.93 -15.29
C VAL A 48 1.27 -5.58 -16.66
N THR A 49 0.18 -5.99 -17.32
CA THR A 49 0.24 -6.54 -18.68
C THR A 49 0.78 -5.48 -19.64
N ALA A 50 0.21 -4.28 -19.63
CA ALA A 50 0.63 -3.17 -20.48
C ALA A 50 2.09 -2.76 -20.24
N TRP A 51 2.55 -2.81 -18.98
CA TRP A 51 3.93 -2.58 -18.62
C TRP A 51 4.83 -3.67 -19.22
N VAL A 52 4.62 -4.95 -18.88
CA VAL A 52 5.49 -6.08 -19.29
C VAL A 52 5.52 -6.26 -20.81
N SER A 53 4.40 -6.02 -21.50
CA SER A 53 4.34 -6.09 -22.97
C SER A 53 4.77 -4.79 -23.67
N GLY A 54 4.95 -3.71 -22.90
CA GLY A 54 5.22 -2.38 -23.42
C GLY A 54 6.70 -2.02 -23.48
N PRO A 55 7.05 -0.89 -24.11
CA PRO A 55 8.44 -0.45 -24.24
C PRO A 55 9.06 0.00 -22.90
N ASN A 56 8.25 0.29 -21.89
CA ASN A 56 8.72 0.74 -20.57
C ASN A 56 9.17 -0.42 -19.66
N PHE A 57 9.04 -1.69 -20.08
CA PHE A 57 9.67 -2.83 -19.43
C PHE A 57 11.16 -2.91 -19.79
N GLU A 58 11.90 -1.88 -19.39
CA GLU A 58 13.32 -1.75 -19.65
C GLU A 58 14.06 -1.46 -18.35
N ARG A 59 15.28 -1.97 -18.24
CA ARG A 59 16.11 -1.71 -17.08
C ARG A 59 16.40 -0.22 -16.94
N VAL A 60 16.09 0.36 -15.78
CA VAL A 60 16.58 1.68 -15.41
C VAL A 60 17.99 1.53 -14.80
N PRO A 61 19.03 2.10 -15.42
CA PRO A 61 20.41 1.93 -14.98
C PRO A 61 20.71 2.79 -13.73
N ALA A 62 21.71 2.37 -12.97
CA ALA A 62 22.21 3.11 -11.80
C ALA A 62 22.93 4.43 -12.15
N GLY A 63 23.28 4.62 -13.42
CA GLY A 63 24.15 5.73 -13.84
C GLY A 63 25.64 5.46 -13.59
N PRO A 64 26.50 6.48 -13.71
CA PRO A 64 27.95 6.36 -13.56
C PRO A 64 28.41 6.10 -12.12
N ASP A 65 27.66 6.56 -11.12
CA ASP A 65 27.98 6.33 -9.72
C ASP A 65 27.35 5.01 -9.28
N LEU A 66 28.19 4.08 -8.85
CA LEU A 66 27.71 2.86 -8.21
C LEU A 66 27.58 3.09 -6.70
N PRO A 67 26.62 2.42 -6.03
CA PRO A 67 26.56 2.42 -4.58
C PRO A 67 27.90 1.96 -3.97
N PRO A 68 28.31 2.50 -2.81
CA PRO A 68 29.46 1.98 -2.07
C PRO A 68 29.34 0.47 -1.83
N GLY A 69 30.47 -0.24 -1.74
CA GLY A 69 30.48 -1.71 -1.69
C GLY A 69 29.58 -2.32 -0.61
N TRP A 70 29.53 -1.72 0.59
CA TRP A 70 28.65 -2.18 1.67
C TRP A 70 27.15 -2.03 1.32
N MET A 71 26.77 -0.95 0.62
CA MET A 71 25.40 -0.69 0.20
C MET A 71 25.02 -1.66 -0.91
N ALA A 72 25.88 -1.83 -1.92
CA ALA A 72 25.67 -2.78 -3.00
C ALA A 72 25.47 -4.23 -2.50
N ILE A 73 26.33 -4.68 -1.58
CA ILE A 73 26.20 -6.00 -0.93
C ILE A 73 24.88 -6.11 -0.16
N THR A 74 24.51 -5.06 0.56
CA THR A 74 23.27 -5.05 1.35
C THR A 74 22.04 -5.13 0.46
N LEU A 75 21.95 -4.28 -0.56
CA LEU A 75 20.86 -4.28 -1.54
C LEU A 75 20.75 -5.64 -2.25
N GLY A 76 21.90 -6.20 -2.65
CA GLY A 76 21.97 -7.52 -3.30
C GLY A 76 21.52 -8.67 -2.38
N THR A 77 21.90 -8.63 -1.11
CA THR A 77 21.57 -9.68 -0.14
C THR A 77 20.12 -9.60 0.29
N VAL A 78 19.65 -8.41 0.66
CA VAL A 78 18.31 -8.22 1.22
C VAL A 78 17.22 -8.44 0.17
N GLN A 79 17.42 -8.11 -1.10
CA GLN A 79 16.43 -8.45 -2.13
C GLN A 79 16.19 -9.97 -2.24
N VAL A 80 17.24 -10.77 -2.04
CA VAL A 80 17.12 -12.25 -2.01
C VAL A 80 16.44 -12.70 -0.72
N LEU A 81 16.86 -12.14 0.43
CA LEU A 81 16.27 -12.47 1.73
C LEU A 81 14.77 -12.14 1.78
N LEU A 82 14.34 -11.01 1.23
CA LEU A 82 12.93 -10.62 1.18
C LEU A 82 12.10 -11.60 0.35
N VAL A 83 12.63 -12.11 -0.77
CA VAL A 83 11.97 -13.18 -1.54
C VAL A 83 11.80 -14.44 -0.70
N VAL A 84 12.85 -14.87 0.01
CA VAL A 84 12.78 -16.04 0.91
C VAL A 84 11.76 -15.82 2.02
N LEU A 85 11.77 -14.65 2.66
CA LEU A 85 10.82 -14.28 3.71
C LEU A 85 9.39 -14.21 3.19
N ALA A 86 9.17 -13.72 1.97
CA ALA A 86 7.84 -13.70 1.36
C ALA A 86 7.31 -15.11 1.07
N VAL A 87 8.15 -16.00 0.55
CA VAL A 87 7.77 -17.42 0.36
C VAL A 87 7.47 -18.08 1.70
N ALA A 88 8.29 -17.83 2.73
CA ALA A 88 8.05 -18.34 4.08
C ALA A 88 6.75 -17.79 4.69
N ALA A 89 6.46 -16.50 4.49
CA ALA A 89 5.23 -15.86 4.96
C ALA A 89 4.00 -16.45 4.26
N LEU A 90 4.01 -16.64 2.94
CA LEU A 90 2.94 -17.35 2.23
C LEU A 90 2.78 -18.78 2.72
N GLY A 91 3.90 -19.49 2.90
CA GLY A 91 3.92 -20.84 3.47
C GLY A 91 3.25 -20.91 4.83
N TRP A 92 3.55 -19.94 5.70
CA TRP A 92 3.07 -19.90 7.08
C TRP A 92 1.63 -19.39 7.23
N PHE A 93 1.29 -18.28 6.58
CA PHE A 93 0.00 -17.61 6.78
C PHE A 93 -1.09 -18.10 5.83
N LEU A 94 -0.74 -18.58 4.64
CA LEU A 94 -1.68 -19.01 3.61
C LEU A 94 -1.69 -20.54 3.44
N VAL A 95 -0.56 -21.13 3.05
CA VAL A 95 -0.49 -22.54 2.64
C VAL A 95 -0.70 -23.49 3.83
N ARG A 96 0.01 -23.28 4.94
CA ARG A 96 -0.06 -24.16 6.11
C ARG A 96 -1.49 -24.25 6.70
N PRO A 97 -2.21 -23.14 6.98
CA PRO A 97 -3.59 -23.21 7.46
C PRO A 97 -4.55 -23.81 6.43
N TRP A 98 -4.33 -23.55 5.14
CA TRP A 98 -5.16 -24.13 4.09
C TRP A 98 -5.00 -25.66 4.04
N VAL A 99 -3.78 -26.17 4.11
CA VAL A 99 -3.53 -27.62 4.05
C VAL A 99 -3.94 -28.32 5.35
N ARG A 100 -3.56 -27.78 6.52
CA ARG A 100 -3.76 -28.46 7.82
C ARG A 100 -5.16 -28.25 8.40
N GLU A 101 -5.71 -27.05 8.26
CA GLU A 101 -6.99 -26.65 8.90
C GLU A 101 -8.12 -26.49 7.88
N ARG A 102 -7.85 -26.66 6.58
CA ARG A 102 -8.82 -26.43 5.48
C ARG A 102 -9.45 -25.03 5.54
N ARG A 103 -8.68 -24.07 6.05
CA ARG A 103 -9.09 -22.69 6.33
C ARG A 103 -8.14 -21.71 5.65
N ILE A 104 -8.71 -20.67 5.04
CA ILE A 104 -7.95 -19.52 4.54
C ILE A 104 -8.09 -18.37 5.54
N THR A 105 -6.97 -17.99 6.15
CA THR A 105 -6.92 -16.97 7.21
C THR A 105 -6.96 -15.56 6.63
N PHE A 106 -7.37 -14.58 7.44
CA PHE A 106 -7.27 -13.17 7.06
C PHE A 106 -5.82 -12.78 6.75
N ASP A 107 -4.86 -13.19 7.58
CA ASP A 107 -3.44 -12.85 7.42
C ASP A 107 -2.89 -13.37 6.09
N GLY A 108 -3.25 -14.59 5.69
CA GLY A 108 -2.86 -15.14 4.39
C GLY A 108 -3.47 -14.37 3.20
N LEU A 109 -4.73 -13.94 3.31
CA LEU A 109 -5.35 -13.09 2.30
C LEU A 109 -4.74 -11.68 2.27
N MET A 110 -4.36 -11.14 3.43
CA MET A 110 -3.70 -9.84 3.57
C MET A 110 -2.30 -9.86 2.93
N CYS A 111 -1.56 -10.96 3.00
CA CYS A 111 -0.31 -11.15 2.25
C CYS A 111 -0.52 -10.99 0.74
N LEU A 112 -1.54 -11.67 0.19
CA LEU A 112 -1.88 -11.59 -1.24
C LEU A 112 -2.37 -10.20 -1.65
N ALA A 113 -3.16 -9.55 -0.78
CA ALA A 113 -3.59 -8.18 -1.01
C ALA A 113 -2.43 -7.17 -0.89
N GLY A 114 -1.38 -7.46 -0.12
CA GLY A 114 -0.18 -6.64 -0.08
C GLY A 114 0.54 -6.59 -1.42
N LEU A 115 0.59 -7.71 -2.16
CA LEU A 115 1.15 -7.74 -3.51
C LEU A 115 0.42 -6.77 -4.45
N SER A 116 -0.91 -6.71 -4.38
CA SER A 116 -1.67 -5.80 -5.24
C SER A 116 -1.44 -4.34 -4.90
N VAL A 117 -1.24 -4.01 -3.61
CA VAL A 117 -0.89 -2.65 -3.18
C VAL A 117 0.50 -2.25 -3.68
N SER A 118 1.48 -3.16 -3.72
CA SER A 118 2.86 -2.85 -4.14
C SER A 118 2.98 -2.26 -5.56
N ILE A 119 2.05 -2.61 -6.45
CA ILE A 119 1.97 -2.08 -7.82
C ILE A 119 1.67 -0.58 -7.80
N TRP A 120 0.91 -0.13 -6.80
CA TRP A 120 0.49 1.26 -6.65
C TRP A 120 1.46 2.12 -5.84
N ASP A 121 2.51 1.54 -5.28
CA ASP A 121 3.51 2.27 -4.46
C ASP A 121 4.00 3.58 -5.12
N PRO A 122 4.39 3.61 -6.43
CA PRO A 122 4.81 4.84 -7.06
C PRO A 122 3.68 5.85 -7.37
N ALA A 123 2.42 5.55 -7.08
CA ALA A 123 1.29 6.40 -7.48
C ALA A 123 1.35 7.82 -6.92
N SER A 124 1.93 8.04 -5.73
CA SER A 124 2.08 9.39 -5.17
C SER A 124 3.06 10.29 -5.95
N THR A 125 3.85 9.70 -6.85
CA THR A 125 4.75 10.42 -7.76
C THR A 125 4.14 10.61 -9.15
N ALA A 126 2.88 10.24 -9.39
CA ALA A 126 2.27 10.33 -10.72
C ALA A 126 2.30 11.76 -11.28
N VAL A 127 2.19 12.78 -10.42
CA VAL A 127 2.20 14.21 -10.81
C VAL A 127 3.61 14.78 -10.86
N GLN A 128 4.41 14.55 -9.81
CA GLN A 128 5.78 15.02 -9.71
C GLN A 128 6.60 14.05 -8.83
N PRO A 129 7.86 13.76 -9.18
CA PRO A 129 8.73 12.95 -8.32
C PRO A 129 9.02 13.67 -6.99
N TRP A 130 8.76 12.99 -5.89
CA TRP A 130 9.14 13.46 -4.54
C TRP A 130 10.01 12.43 -3.80
N PHE A 131 10.11 11.22 -4.32
CA PHE A 131 10.98 10.17 -3.83
C PHE A 131 11.60 9.41 -5.00
N ALA A 132 12.66 8.65 -4.73
CA ALA A 132 13.30 7.78 -5.71
C ALA A 132 13.74 6.45 -5.07
N TYR A 133 13.55 5.35 -5.80
CA TYR A 133 14.19 4.08 -5.48
C TYR A 133 15.63 4.05 -5.98
N ASN A 134 16.44 3.21 -5.35
CA ASN A 134 17.78 2.92 -5.81
C ASN A 134 17.74 2.04 -7.07
N SER A 135 18.18 2.58 -8.20
CA SER A 135 18.21 1.86 -9.49
C SER A 135 19.28 0.77 -9.58
N TYR A 136 20.12 0.60 -8.55
CA TYR A 136 20.96 -0.58 -8.41
C TYR A 136 20.13 -1.85 -8.18
N LEU A 137 19.00 -1.75 -7.46
CA LEU A 137 18.08 -2.87 -7.23
C LEU A 137 17.53 -3.43 -8.54
N LEU A 138 17.21 -4.73 -8.58
CA LEU A 138 16.64 -5.35 -9.78
C LEU A 138 15.32 -4.67 -10.15
N ASN A 139 15.28 -3.93 -11.26
CA ASN A 139 14.13 -3.14 -11.71
C ASN A 139 13.96 -3.20 -13.23
N PHE A 140 12.75 -2.92 -13.71
CA PHE A 140 12.40 -2.84 -15.13
C PHE A 140 11.43 -1.65 -15.38
N GLY A 141 11.73 -0.50 -14.79
CA GLY A 141 10.88 0.68 -14.88
C GLY A 141 9.69 0.64 -13.91
N ASN A 142 8.57 1.22 -14.32
CA ASN A 142 7.41 1.48 -13.46
C ASN A 142 6.18 0.67 -13.90
N PRO A 143 5.56 -0.15 -13.04
CA PRO A 143 4.33 -0.88 -13.39
C PRO A 143 3.12 0.04 -13.64
N LEU A 144 3.18 1.30 -13.19
CA LEU A 144 2.17 2.32 -13.47
C LEU A 144 2.46 3.14 -14.73
N SER A 145 3.39 2.71 -15.58
CA SER A 145 3.81 3.46 -16.77
C SER A 145 2.67 3.79 -17.75
N SER A 146 1.60 3.00 -17.74
CA SER A 146 0.45 3.18 -18.63
C SER A 146 -0.78 3.72 -17.90
N LEU A 147 -0.62 4.19 -16.65
CA LEU A 147 -1.73 4.74 -15.88
C LEU A 147 -2.24 6.04 -16.54
N PRO A 148 -3.54 6.14 -16.86
CA PRO A 148 -4.09 7.38 -17.40
C PRO A 148 -3.87 8.56 -16.46
N GLY A 149 -3.37 9.66 -16.99
CA GLY A 149 -3.08 10.88 -16.21
C GLY A 149 -1.71 10.91 -15.53
N TRP A 150 -0.83 9.93 -15.80
CA TRP A 150 0.57 9.97 -15.37
C TRP A 150 1.32 11.15 -16.02
N GLN A 151 1.99 11.98 -15.22
CA GLN A 151 2.69 13.19 -15.66
C GLN A 151 4.21 13.12 -15.48
N SER A 152 4.68 12.38 -14.46
CA SER A 152 6.11 12.19 -14.21
C SER A 152 6.83 11.51 -15.37
N LEU A 153 8.13 11.76 -15.48
CA LEU A 153 8.96 11.20 -16.54
C LEU A 153 8.82 9.67 -16.58
N ASN A 154 8.45 9.16 -17.75
CA ASN A 154 8.16 7.76 -17.95
C ASN A 154 8.47 7.35 -19.39
N VAL A 155 9.77 7.29 -19.69
CA VAL A 155 10.28 6.81 -20.98
C VAL A 155 11.15 5.56 -20.77
N PRO A 156 11.34 4.72 -21.80
CA PRO A 156 12.14 3.51 -21.68
C PRO A 156 13.56 3.80 -21.15
N GLY A 157 13.99 3.00 -20.17
CA GLY A 157 15.27 3.15 -19.46
C GLY A 157 15.40 4.40 -18.56
N ARG A 158 14.43 5.33 -18.57
CA ARG A 158 14.46 6.58 -17.79
C ARG A 158 13.09 6.86 -17.19
N SER A 159 12.84 6.18 -16.07
CA SER A 159 11.60 6.29 -15.29
C SER A 159 11.88 5.90 -13.84
N ILE A 160 10.83 5.78 -13.02
CA ILE A 160 10.94 5.23 -11.68
C ILE A 160 11.51 3.81 -11.74
N ALA A 161 12.56 3.55 -10.96
CA ALA A 161 13.21 2.25 -10.86
C ALA A 161 12.52 1.33 -9.84
N TRP A 162 11.25 0.97 -10.06
CA TRP A 162 10.50 0.11 -9.15
C TRP A 162 11.12 -1.30 -9.11
N SER A 163 11.55 -1.74 -7.93
CA SER A 163 12.27 -3.01 -7.82
C SER A 163 11.34 -4.22 -7.79
N CYS A 164 11.41 -5.04 -8.83
CA CYS A 164 10.56 -6.22 -9.02
C CYS A 164 10.62 -7.25 -7.88
N PRO A 165 11.79 -7.61 -7.30
CA PRO A 165 11.82 -8.50 -6.16
C PRO A 165 11.48 -7.77 -4.86
N VAL A 166 12.07 -6.60 -4.59
CA VAL A 166 11.98 -5.97 -3.26
C VAL A 166 10.57 -5.49 -2.96
N LEU A 167 9.94 -4.74 -3.87
CA LEU A 167 8.71 -4.02 -3.56
C LEU A 167 7.53 -4.97 -3.31
N PRO A 168 7.22 -5.93 -4.20
CA PRO A 168 6.16 -6.91 -3.94
C PRO A 168 6.39 -7.73 -2.68
N THR A 169 7.63 -8.19 -2.45
CA THR A 169 7.94 -9.08 -1.33
C THR A 169 7.95 -8.33 0.00
N PHE A 170 8.46 -7.10 0.01
CA PHE A 170 8.38 -6.20 1.16
C PHE A 170 6.93 -5.94 1.54
N TYR A 171 6.08 -5.52 0.59
CA TYR A 171 4.65 -5.26 0.85
C TYR A 171 3.90 -6.51 1.31
N LEU A 172 4.17 -7.67 0.70
CA LEU A 172 3.58 -8.95 1.09
C LEU A 172 3.87 -9.30 2.56
N VAL A 173 5.08 -9.01 3.05
CA VAL A 173 5.52 -9.32 4.42
C VAL A 173 5.14 -8.20 5.41
N CYS A 174 5.45 -6.96 5.09
CA CYS A 174 5.35 -5.83 6.00
C CYS A 174 3.90 -5.45 6.31
N ILE A 175 2.99 -5.46 5.34
CA ILE A 175 1.58 -5.12 5.59
C ILE A 175 0.94 -6.02 6.65
N PRO A 176 0.96 -7.37 6.52
CA PRO A 176 0.42 -8.24 7.57
C PRO A 176 1.24 -8.14 8.86
N LEU A 177 2.57 -7.97 8.79
CA LEU A 177 3.41 -7.78 9.99
C LEU A 177 2.99 -6.55 10.80
N MET A 178 2.80 -5.40 10.16
CA MET A 178 2.33 -4.17 10.80
C MET A 178 0.97 -4.39 11.46
N ALA A 179 0.05 -5.05 10.77
CA ALA A 179 -1.28 -5.33 11.32
C ALA A 179 -1.22 -6.29 12.52
N ILE A 180 -0.38 -7.34 12.45
CA ILE A 180 -0.17 -8.32 13.53
C ILE A 180 0.48 -7.64 14.74
N MET A 181 1.55 -6.88 14.53
CA MET A 181 2.27 -6.14 15.56
C MET A 181 1.35 -5.11 16.22
N GLY A 182 0.61 -4.33 15.45
CA GLY A 182 -0.35 -3.37 16.00
C GLY A 182 -1.45 -4.05 16.82
N CYS A 183 -1.96 -5.20 16.37
CA CYS A 183 -2.87 -6.01 17.19
C CYS A 183 -2.22 -6.49 18.50
N ALA A 184 -0.95 -6.90 18.46
CA ALA A 184 -0.22 -7.31 19.65
C ALA A 184 -0.04 -6.15 20.64
N VAL A 185 0.29 -4.95 20.15
CA VAL A 185 0.33 -3.72 20.95
C VAL A 185 -1.02 -3.46 21.60
N LEU A 186 -2.11 -3.40 20.82
CA LEU A 186 -3.46 -3.13 21.34
C LEU A 186 -3.89 -4.14 22.41
N ARG A 187 -3.65 -5.44 22.19
CA ARG A 187 -3.97 -6.51 23.15
C ARG A 187 -3.12 -6.40 24.41
N THR A 188 -1.83 -6.12 24.26
CA THR A 188 -0.91 -5.97 25.39
C THR A 188 -1.28 -4.75 26.24
N THR A 189 -1.58 -3.63 25.60
CA THR A 189 -2.04 -2.40 26.28
C THR A 189 -3.33 -2.63 27.04
N LYS A 190 -4.33 -3.31 26.46
CA LYS A 190 -5.56 -3.66 27.21
C LYS A 190 -5.31 -4.61 28.38
N ARG A 191 -4.32 -5.51 28.27
CA ARG A 191 -3.95 -6.42 29.38
C ARG A 191 -3.31 -5.66 30.54
N ILE A 192 -2.44 -4.68 30.24
CA ILE A 192 -1.72 -3.89 31.24
C ILE A 192 -2.59 -2.77 31.81
N LEU A 193 -3.41 -2.13 30.96
CA LEU A 193 -4.28 -1.01 31.29
C LEU A 193 -5.76 -1.35 30.93
N PRO A 194 -6.46 -2.19 31.71
CA PRO A 194 -7.81 -2.66 31.37
C PRO A 194 -8.87 -1.55 31.29
N ARG A 195 -8.64 -0.42 31.97
CA ARG A 195 -9.54 0.74 32.01
C ARG A 195 -9.22 1.81 30.96
N ILE A 196 -8.26 1.58 30.08
CA ILE A 196 -7.93 2.54 29.01
C ILE A 196 -9.12 2.72 28.08
N ASN A 197 -9.48 3.97 27.80
CA ASN A 197 -10.53 4.27 26.83
C ASN A 197 -10.02 4.05 25.39
N ILE A 198 -10.93 4.09 24.42
CA ILE A 198 -10.58 3.85 23.01
C ILE A 198 -9.57 4.87 22.46
N PHE A 199 -9.66 6.14 22.87
CA PHE A 199 -8.75 7.19 22.41
C PHE A 199 -7.32 6.97 22.90
N GLY A 200 -7.14 6.64 24.18
CA GLY A 200 -5.83 6.29 24.73
C GLY A 200 -5.25 5.04 24.07
N LEU A 201 -6.09 4.06 23.75
CA LEU A 201 -5.65 2.85 23.07
C LEU A 201 -5.18 3.12 21.63
N ILE A 202 -5.91 3.96 20.88
CA ILE A 202 -5.50 4.40 19.53
C ILE A 202 -4.22 5.25 19.62
N ALA A 203 -4.10 6.14 20.60
CA ALA A 203 -2.90 6.95 20.79
C ALA A 203 -1.64 6.09 21.02
N VAL A 204 -1.74 5.05 21.85
CA VAL A 204 -0.63 4.09 22.04
C VAL A 204 -0.26 3.37 20.74
N LEU A 205 -1.25 2.98 19.94
CA LEU A 205 -1.02 2.37 18.64
C LEU A 205 -0.31 3.33 17.67
N VAL A 206 -0.80 4.57 17.57
CA VAL A 206 -0.21 5.62 16.72
C VAL A 206 1.26 5.84 17.09
N VAL A 207 1.56 6.01 18.38
CA VAL A 207 2.95 6.16 18.86
C VAL A 207 3.78 4.92 18.54
N SER A 208 3.23 3.72 18.70
CA SER A 208 3.96 2.48 18.38
C SER A 208 4.26 2.35 16.89
N MET A 209 3.32 2.74 16.02
CA MET A 209 3.54 2.76 14.56
C MET A 209 4.55 3.84 14.16
N ALA A 210 4.53 4.99 14.83
CA ALA A 210 5.50 6.06 14.62
C ALA A 210 6.93 5.65 14.96
N LEU A 211 7.12 4.94 16.09
CA LEU A 211 8.41 4.39 16.47
C LEU A 211 8.85 3.27 15.54
N PHE A 212 7.92 2.40 15.13
CA PHE A 212 8.20 1.36 14.17
C PHE A 212 8.70 1.93 12.83
N ASP A 213 8.07 2.99 12.32
CA ASP A 213 8.47 3.63 11.07
C ASP A 213 9.86 4.28 11.15
N ILE A 214 10.15 4.99 12.25
CA ILE A 214 11.50 5.54 12.50
C ILE A 214 12.55 4.44 12.42
N VAL A 215 12.29 3.27 13.02
CA VAL A 215 13.24 2.16 13.00
C VAL A 215 13.31 1.54 11.60
N LEU A 216 12.16 1.20 11.02
CA LEU A 216 12.09 0.50 9.75
C LEU A 216 12.63 1.37 8.62
N GLU A 217 12.05 2.53 8.39
CA GLU A 217 12.46 3.39 7.27
C GLU A 217 13.63 4.29 7.64
N GLY A 218 13.51 5.03 8.75
CA GLY A 218 14.49 6.04 9.15
C GLY A 218 15.88 5.50 9.46
N ILE A 219 15.97 4.35 10.12
CA ILE A 219 17.23 3.78 10.61
C ILE A 219 17.72 2.59 9.76
N VAL A 220 16.81 1.82 9.17
CA VAL A 220 17.17 0.62 8.39
C VAL A 220 17.12 0.88 6.89
N PHE A 221 15.95 1.01 6.27
CA PHE A 221 15.84 0.97 4.81
C PHE A 221 16.46 2.19 4.10
N MET A 222 16.27 3.39 4.62
CA MET A 222 16.84 4.58 3.99
C MET A 222 18.36 4.66 4.16
N PRO A 223 18.96 4.49 5.35
CA PRO A 223 20.41 4.47 5.48
C PRO A 223 21.05 3.34 4.66
N LEU A 224 20.40 2.17 4.55
CA LEU A 224 20.85 1.08 3.68
C LEU A 224 20.65 1.34 2.18
N GLY A 225 20.01 2.46 1.83
CA GLY A 225 19.97 3.00 0.48
C GLY A 225 18.94 2.35 -0.44
N PHE A 226 17.82 1.82 0.07
CA PHE A 226 16.78 1.25 -0.79
C PHE A 226 15.99 2.31 -1.55
N TRP A 227 15.66 3.41 -0.88
CA TRP A 227 14.96 4.57 -1.44
C TRP A 227 15.31 5.83 -0.66
N THR A 228 14.93 6.98 -1.24
CA THR A 228 15.15 8.31 -0.67
C THR A 228 13.94 9.20 -0.87
N TYR A 229 13.61 10.01 0.14
CA TYR A 229 12.52 10.98 0.11
C TYR A 229 13.02 12.40 -0.18
N ALA A 230 13.60 12.56 -1.36
CA ALA A 230 14.36 13.76 -1.74
C ALA A 230 13.52 15.05 -1.80
N GLY A 231 12.26 14.96 -2.23
CA GLY A 231 11.31 16.07 -2.30
C GLY A 231 10.46 16.26 -1.03
N GLY A 232 10.67 15.45 0.01
CA GLY A 232 9.92 15.53 1.26
C GLY A 232 10.10 16.85 2.01
N GLN A 233 9.11 17.22 2.83
CA GLN A 233 9.13 18.47 3.58
C GLN A 233 9.34 18.21 5.08
N TRP A 234 9.99 19.15 5.77
CA TRP A 234 10.24 19.13 7.22
C TRP A 234 10.92 17.84 7.70
N PRO A 235 12.24 17.68 7.47
CA PRO A 235 12.97 16.50 7.91
C PRO A 235 12.89 16.34 9.44
N VAL A 236 12.31 15.22 9.88
CA VAL A 236 12.24 14.79 11.29
C VAL A 236 13.57 14.16 11.69
N LEU A 237 14.23 13.44 10.78
CA LEU A 237 15.55 12.85 10.98
C LEU A 237 16.47 13.15 9.79
N PHE A 238 17.76 13.31 10.09
CA PHE A 238 18.87 13.35 9.13
C PHE A 238 18.71 14.36 7.98
N ALA A 239 18.28 15.59 8.31
CA ALA A 239 18.06 16.67 7.35
C ALA A 239 19.23 16.85 6.36
N GLY A 240 18.92 16.90 5.06
CA GLY A 240 19.90 17.15 4.00
C GLY A 240 20.70 15.93 3.56
N HIS A 241 20.53 14.77 4.20
CA HIS A 241 21.12 13.50 3.77
C HIS A 241 20.20 12.73 2.80
N TYR A 242 20.77 11.80 2.03
CA TYR A 242 19.97 10.92 1.16
C TYR A 242 18.98 10.04 1.95
N TYR A 243 19.23 9.83 3.24
CA TYR A 243 18.40 9.04 4.13
C TYR A 243 17.56 9.89 5.09
N GLN A 244 17.27 11.14 4.72
CA GLN A 244 16.38 11.99 5.52
C GLN A 244 14.97 11.41 5.60
N LEU A 245 14.37 11.47 6.80
CA LEU A 245 12.97 11.09 7.01
C LEU A 245 12.12 12.37 7.11
N PRO A 246 11.31 12.72 6.11
CA PRO A 246 10.47 13.90 6.14
C PRO A 246 9.17 13.69 6.93
N LEU A 247 8.61 14.76 7.49
CA LEU A 247 7.43 14.69 8.35
C LEU A 247 6.21 14.16 7.61
N ASN A 248 6.02 14.54 6.35
CA ASN A 248 4.89 14.05 5.58
C ASN A 248 4.93 12.56 5.36
N GLU A 249 6.11 12.01 5.08
CA GLU A 249 6.23 10.57 4.94
C GLU A 249 5.87 9.86 6.24
N TRP A 250 6.54 10.27 7.32
CA TRP A 250 6.33 9.71 8.65
C TRP A 250 4.85 9.77 9.06
N LEU A 251 4.20 10.92 8.85
CA LEU A 251 2.79 11.12 9.19
C LEU A 251 1.85 10.19 8.40
N HIS A 252 2.04 10.10 7.08
CA HIS A 252 1.18 9.28 6.23
C HIS A 252 1.39 7.78 6.48
N PHE A 253 2.64 7.35 6.66
CA PHE A 253 2.96 5.97 7.00
C PHE A 253 2.34 5.56 8.34
N ILE A 254 2.43 6.41 9.38
CA ILE A 254 1.77 6.18 10.68
C ILE A 254 0.26 5.97 10.50
N GLY A 255 -0.37 6.80 9.67
CA GLY A 255 -1.79 6.71 9.36
C GLY A 255 -2.14 5.35 8.75
N VAL A 256 -1.41 4.94 7.72
CA VAL A 256 -1.60 3.65 7.04
C VAL A 256 -1.38 2.47 8.00
N GLY A 257 -0.28 2.46 8.75
CA GLY A 257 0.02 1.38 9.68
C GLY A 257 -1.00 1.24 10.80
N THR A 258 -1.45 2.37 11.34
CA THR A 258 -2.53 2.41 12.33
C THR A 258 -3.83 1.86 11.73
N ALA A 259 -4.18 2.25 10.51
CA ALA A 259 -5.39 1.78 9.85
C ALA A 259 -5.36 0.27 9.53
N PHE A 260 -4.23 -0.28 9.09
CA PHE A 260 -4.07 -1.72 8.90
C PHE A 260 -4.21 -2.51 10.21
N ALA A 261 -3.59 -2.03 11.28
CA ALA A 261 -3.74 -2.64 12.60
C ALA A 261 -5.18 -2.59 13.11
N LEU A 262 -5.87 -1.45 12.94
CA LEU A 262 -7.27 -1.31 13.33
C LEU A 262 -8.20 -2.17 12.47
N LEU A 263 -7.97 -2.28 11.16
CA LEU A 263 -8.73 -3.15 10.26
C LEU A 263 -8.67 -4.60 10.73
N ARG A 264 -7.48 -5.08 11.11
CA ARG A 264 -7.28 -6.43 11.63
C ARG A 264 -7.80 -6.63 13.05
N TYR A 265 -7.72 -5.60 13.89
CA TYR A 265 -8.15 -5.68 15.30
C TYR A 265 -9.67 -5.60 15.46
N ALA A 266 -10.34 -4.75 14.67
CA ALA A 266 -11.77 -4.46 14.79
C ALA A 266 -12.64 -5.49 14.05
N VAL A 267 -12.72 -6.69 14.61
CA VAL A 267 -13.58 -7.77 14.12
C VAL A 267 -14.92 -7.82 14.84
N ASN A 268 -15.95 -8.36 14.18
CA ASN A 268 -17.23 -8.67 14.83
C ASN A 268 -17.17 -9.99 15.62
N ASP A 269 -18.28 -10.39 16.23
CA ASP A 269 -18.39 -11.66 17.01
C ASP A 269 -18.13 -12.92 16.17
N ARG A 270 -18.14 -12.80 14.85
CA ARG A 270 -17.84 -13.88 13.89
C ARG A 270 -16.39 -13.83 13.38
N GLY A 271 -15.56 -12.94 13.92
CA GLY A 271 -14.17 -12.77 13.51
C GLY A 271 -13.96 -12.12 12.14
N GLN A 272 -14.99 -11.44 11.60
CA GLN A 272 -14.92 -10.75 10.30
C GLN A 272 -14.52 -9.29 10.47
N THR A 273 -13.58 -8.82 9.64
CA THR A 273 -13.25 -7.40 9.53
C THR A 273 -14.37 -6.64 8.82
N ILE A 274 -14.37 -5.30 8.90
CA ILE A 274 -15.44 -4.46 8.32
C ILE A 274 -15.66 -4.72 6.82
N VAL A 275 -14.60 -5.03 6.07
CA VAL A 275 -14.67 -5.26 4.62
C VAL A 275 -15.17 -6.67 4.27
N GLU A 276 -15.09 -7.62 5.20
CA GLU A 276 -15.52 -9.01 5.00
C GLU A 276 -16.90 -9.32 5.60
N ARG A 277 -17.56 -8.33 6.23
CA ARG A 277 -18.85 -8.54 6.93
C ARG A 277 -19.93 -9.04 5.98
N GLY A 278 -20.55 -10.16 6.35
CA GLY A 278 -21.62 -10.80 5.59
C GLY A 278 -21.16 -11.86 4.59
N VAL A 279 -19.87 -12.24 4.59
CA VAL A 279 -19.37 -13.32 3.72
C VAL A 279 -20.05 -14.67 3.99
N ASP A 280 -20.43 -14.94 5.25
CA ASP A 280 -21.11 -16.18 5.66
C ASP A 280 -22.51 -16.33 5.03
N GLN A 281 -23.11 -15.23 4.59
CA GLN A 281 -24.41 -15.22 3.91
C GLN A 281 -24.27 -15.51 2.41
N ILE A 282 -23.05 -15.64 1.89
CA ILE A 282 -22.82 -15.93 0.48
C ILE A 282 -22.93 -17.42 0.22
N VAL A 283 -23.91 -17.78 -0.61
CA VAL A 283 -24.11 -19.15 -1.08
C VAL A 283 -22.92 -19.58 -1.96
N GLY A 284 -22.24 -20.63 -1.52
CA GLY A 284 -21.15 -21.30 -2.24
C GLY A 284 -20.12 -21.93 -1.31
N GLY A 285 -19.20 -22.70 -1.89
CA GLY A 285 -18.15 -23.39 -1.13
C GLY A 285 -17.07 -22.45 -0.56
N PRO A 286 -16.18 -22.97 0.32
CA PRO A 286 -15.15 -22.19 1.01
C PRO A 286 -14.22 -21.40 0.08
N ILE A 287 -13.92 -21.93 -1.11
CA ILE A 287 -13.06 -21.28 -2.11
C ILE A 287 -13.71 -20.00 -2.64
N LYS A 288 -15.01 -20.05 -2.95
CA LYS A 288 -15.75 -18.87 -3.44
C LYS A 288 -15.80 -17.78 -2.38
N GLN A 289 -16.06 -18.16 -1.13
CA GLN A 289 -16.05 -17.22 -0.01
C GLN A 289 -14.66 -16.61 0.21
N ALA A 290 -13.58 -17.40 0.11
CA ALA A 290 -12.21 -16.91 0.21
C ALA A 290 -11.85 -15.93 -0.93
N GLY A 291 -12.28 -16.21 -2.16
CA GLY A 291 -12.08 -15.29 -3.30
C GLY A 291 -12.78 -13.95 -3.08
N ILE A 292 -14.04 -13.97 -2.62
CA ILE A 292 -14.78 -12.74 -2.30
C ILE A 292 -14.11 -11.96 -1.16
N ARG A 293 -13.62 -12.66 -0.12
CA ARG A 293 -12.86 -12.02 0.97
C ARG A 293 -11.57 -11.40 0.47
N LEU A 294 -10.81 -12.10 -0.38
CA LEU A 294 -9.58 -11.57 -0.97
C LEU A 294 -9.85 -10.26 -1.71
N LEU A 295 -10.86 -10.24 -2.59
CA LEU A 295 -11.24 -9.03 -3.31
C LEU A 295 -11.64 -7.90 -2.35
N ALA A 296 -12.44 -8.20 -1.32
CA ALA A 296 -12.84 -7.20 -0.35
C ALA A 296 -11.66 -6.64 0.45
N ILE A 297 -10.68 -7.48 0.81
CA ILE A 297 -9.44 -7.05 1.49
C ILE A 297 -8.58 -6.21 0.56
N ILE A 298 -8.43 -6.59 -0.72
CA ILE A 298 -7.74 -5.78 -1.73
C ILE A 298 -8.33 -4.37 -1.75
N ALA A 299 -9.66 -4.25 -1.85
CA ALA A 299 -10.33 -2.95 -1.82
C ALA A 299 -10.06 -2.19 -0.50
N GLY A 300 -10.18 -2.87 0.64
CA GLY A 300 -9.93 -2.28 1.95
C GLY A 300 -8.52 -1.68 2.08
N LEU A 301 -7.50 -2.44 1.68
CA LEU A 301 -6.12 -1.95 1.75
C LEU A 301 -5.87 -0.79 0.78
N HIS A 302 -6.38 -0.87 -0.45
CA HIS A 302 -6.22 0.23 -1.43
C HIS A 302 -6.93 1.50 -0.97
N ILE A 303 -8.13 1.40 -0.39
CA ILE A 303 -8.83 2.57 0.17
C ILE A 303 -7.98 3.22 1.26
N ILE A 304 -7.42 2.42 2.17
CA ILE A 304 -6.58 2.92 3.26
C ILE A 304 -5.35 3.64 2.69
N VAL A 305 -4.58 2.99 1.80
CA VAL A 305 -3.35 3.57 1.26
C VAL A 305 -3.66 4.78 0.38
N PHE A 306 -4.70 4.72 -0.44
CA PHE A 306 -5.07 5.84 -1.29
C PHE A 306 -5.49 7.07 -0.48
N ALA A 307 -6.34 6.87 0.54
CA ALA A 307 -6.87 7.97 1.35
C ALA A 307 -5.84 8.55 2.33
N LEU A 308 -5.02 7.71 2.95
CA LEU A 308 -4.08 8.14 4.00
C LEU A 308 -2.67 8.42 3.49
N TYR A 309 -2.32 7.93 2.30
CA TYR A 309 -0.98 8.07 1.74
C TYR A 309 -1.00 8.72 0.36
N HIS A 310 -1.51 8.08 -0.68
CA HIS A 310 -1.30 8.59 -2.05
C HIS A 310 -1.93 9.97 -2.30
N VAL A 311 -3.18 10.19 -1.91
CA VAL A 311 -3.86 11.49 -2.09
C VAL A 311 -3.15 12.62 -1.33
N PRO A 312 -2.96 12.53 0.00
CA PRO A 312 -2.31 13.62 0.72
C PRO A 312 -0.84 13.74 0.32
N GLN A 313 -0.12 12.65 0.04
CA GLN A 313 1.27 12.73 -0.38
C GLN A 313 1.43 13.38 -1.76
N THR A 314 0.50 13.16 -2.68
CA THR A 314 0.51 13.86 -3.98
C THR A 314 0.40 15.37 -3.79
N PHE A 315 -0.40 15.84 -2.82
CA PHE A 315 -0.50 17.26 -2.48
C PHE A 315 0.82 17.84 -1.95
N TRP A 316 1.61 17.06 -1.21
CA TRP A 316 2.93 17.50 -0.76
C TRP A 316 3.97 17.39 -1.88
N ALA A 317 3.88 16.37 -2.72
CA ALA A 317 4.77 16.14 -3.84
C ALA A 317 4.78 17.31 -4.84
N VAL A 318 3.61 17.91 -5.11
CA VAL A 318 3.52 19.10 -5.98
C VAL A 318 4.15 20.35 -5.36
N ASN A 319 4.44 20.32 -4.06
CA ASN A 319 5.13 21.37 -3.31
C ASN A 319 6.54 20.91 -2.86
N SER A 320 7.16 19.97 -3.58
CA SER A 320 8.47 19.42 -3.21
C SER A 320 9.53 20.51 -3.02
N HIS A 321 10.34 20.36 -1.96
CA HIS A 321 11.55 21.17 -1.81
C HIS A 321 12.64 20.76 -2.80
N ALA A 322 13.64 21.61 -2.95
CA ALA A 322 14.82 21.28 -3.72
C ALA A 322 15.48 20.03 -3.14
N TRP A 323 15.76 19.06 -4.00
CA TRP A 323 16.39 17.82 -3.60
C TRP A 323 17.75 18.08 -2.95
N PRO A 324 18.09 17.43 -1.83
CA PRO A 324 19.39 17.60 -1.19
C PRO A 324 20.54 17.26 -2.12
N ARG A 325 21.67 17.98 -2.00
CA ARG A 325 22.89 17.68 -2.77
C ARG A 325 23.33 16.23 -2.59
N ASP A 326 23.19 15.72 -1.37
CA ASP A 326 23.51 14.33 -1.05
C ASP A 326 22.67 13.33 -1.89
N VAL A 327 21.46 13.68 -2.32
CA VAL A 327 20.72 12.86 -3.28
C VAL A 327 21.21 13.11 -4.71
N THR A 328 21.41 14.38 -5.09
CA THR A 328 21.76 14.72 -6.47
C THR A 328 23.17 14.34 -6.89
N ASP A 329 24.06 14.07 -5.94
CA ASP A 329 25.42 13.59 -6.21
C ASP A 329 25.49 12.05 -6.33
N ARG A 330 24.34 11.36 -6.32
CA ARG A 330 24.23 9.90 -6.39
C ARG A 330 23.37 9.50 -7.58
N SER A 331 24.00 9.11 -8.69
CA SER A 331 23.26 8.79 -9.90
C SER A 331 22.21 7.69 -9.72
N TYR A 332 22.42 6.74 -8.78
CA TYR A 332 21.48 5.66 -8.50
C TYR A 332 20.16 6.11 -7.84
N PHE A 333 20.04 7.39 -7.46
CA PHE A 333 18.78 8.02 -7.03
C PHE A 333 18.23 9.05 -8.06
N GLN A 334 18.91 9.27 -9.19
CA GLN A 334 18.58 10.31 -10.18
C GLN A 334 17.91 9.77 -11.45
N ASN A 335 17.05 8.77 -11.29
CA ASN A 335 16.44 8.08 -12.43
C ASN A 335 15.29 8.87 -13.10
N GLN A 336 14.78 9.89 -12.42
CA GLN A 336 13.62 10.68 -12.82
C GLN A 336 13.98 12.15 -13.13
N CYS A 337 15.14 12.60 -12.67
CA CYS A 337 15.67 13.94 -12.87
C CYS A 337 17.20 13.94 -12.74
N GLY A 338 17.85 14.98 -13.23
CA GLY A 338 19.31 15.10 -13.25
C GLY A 338 19.91 14.94 -14.65
N PRO A 339 21.25 14.90 -14.75
CA PRO A 339 21.95 14.95 -16.03
C PRO A 339 21.69 13.73 -16.93
N LEU A 340 21.40 12.56 -16.35
CA LEU A 340 21.15 11.33 -17.12
C LEU A 340 19.85 11.35 -17.91
N VAL A 341 18.89 12.15 -17.47
CA VAL A 341 17.56 12.24 -18.09
C VAL A 341 17.28 13.62 -18.69
N ASP A 342 18.23 14.54 -18.59
CA ASP A 342 18.13 15.92 -19.08
C ASP A 342 16.86 16.63 -18.56
N ARG A 343 16.65 16.54 -17.24
CA ARG A 343 15.53 17.17 -16.53
C ARG A 343 16.01 17.80 -15.23
N ALA A 344 15.56 19.02 -14.93
CA ALA A 344 15.76 19.60 -13.62
C ALA A 344 15.08 18.75 -12.53
N CYS A 345 15.73 18.60 -11.38
CA CYS A 345 15.09 17.93 -10.25
C CYS A 345 13.99 18.79 -9.63
N PRO A 346 12.88 18.18 -9.18
CA PRO A 346 11.78 18.91 -8.56
C PRO A 346 12.24 19.83 -7.44
N GLY A 347 11.62 21.00 -7.38
CA GLY A 347 11.89 22.01 -6.38
C GLY A 347 11.07 23.29 -6.62
N PRO A 348 11.17 24.29 -5.72
CA PRO A 348 10.31 25.48 -5.75
C PRO A 348 10.38 26.32 -7.04
N HIS A 349 11.43 26.15 -7.83
CA HIS A 349 11.68 26.91 -9.06
C HIS A 349 11.51 26.06 -10.33
N VAL A 350 11.11 24.80 -10.20
CA VAL A 350 10.95 23.88 -11.34
C VAL A 350 9.45 23.67 -11.57
N PRO A 351 8.92 23.99 -12.76
CA PRO A 351 7.52 23.80 -13.06
C PRO A 351 7.16 22.31 -13.13
N ILE A 352 5.95 21.96 -12.71
CA ILE A 352 5.40 20.63 -12.92
C ILE A 352 5.12 20.46 -14.41
N THR A 353 5.80 19.51 -15.03
CA THR A 353 5.69 19.25 -16.47
C THR A 353 4.61 18.22 -16.75
N ARG A 354 3.87 18.42 -17.84
CA ARG A 354 3.01 17.40 -18.44
C ARG A 354 3.75 16.65 -19.55
N PRO A 355 3.27 15.46 -19.95
CA PRO A 355 3.71 14.84 -21.20
C PRO A 355 3.59 15.84 -22.34
N ASP A 356 4.62 15.90 -23.20
CA ASP A 356 4.70 16.77 -24.38
C ASP A 356 4.66 18.29 -24.11
N SER A 357 4.77 18.72 -22.84
CA SER A 357 4.95 20.13 -22.49
C SER A 357 6.43 20.54 -22.48
N GLY A 358 6.68 21.85 -22.46
CA GLY A 358 8.03 22.35 -22.23
C GLY A 358 8.49 22.06 -20.80
N TYR A 359 9.80 21.89 -20.64
CA TYR A 359 10.42 21.50 -19.37
C TYR A 359 11.72 22.26 -19.15
N LEU A 360 12.23 22.25 -17.91
CA LEU A 360 13.59 22.70 -17.63
C LEU A 360 14.55 21.51 -17.75
N ASP A 361 15.61 21.68 -18.53
CA ASP A 361 16.71 20.73 -18.57
C ASP A 361 17.50 20.73 -17.25
N TRP A 362 18.46 19.82 -17.09
CA TRP A 362 19.21 19.70 -15.83
C TRP A 362 20.02 20.97 -15.48
N SER A 363 20.32 21.81 -16.48
CA SER A 363 21.03 23.09 -16.32
C SER A 363 20.10 24.26 -15.97
N GLY A 364 18.78 24.02 -15.96
CA GLY A 364 17.76 25.04 -15.69
C GLY A 364 17.34 25.83 -16.92
N LYS A 365 17.72 25.41 -18.14
CA LYS A 365 17.29 26.05 -19.37
C LYS A 365 15.97 25.46 -19.84
N TYR A 366 15.06 26.33 -20.28
CA TYR A 366 13.77 25.91 -20.81
C TYR A 366 13.92 25.27 -22.19
N VAL A 367 13.37 24.07 -22.32
CA VAL A 367 13.28 23.31 -23.58
C VAL A 367 11.84 23.42 -24.08
N VAL A 368 11.69 24.03 -25.26
CA VAL A 368 10.41 24.17 -25.96
C VAL A 368 9.95 22.78 -26.44
N PRO A 369 8.67 22.42 -26.25
CA PRO A 369 8.15 21.17 -26.78
C PRO A 369 8.25 21.17 -28.32
N ARG A 370 8.51 19.99 -28.89
CA ARG A 370 8.67 19.81 -30.34
C ARG A 370 7.36 19.50 -31.02
#